data_AF-X0Y8C7-F1
#
_entry.id   AF-X0Y8C7-F1
#
_cell.length_a   1.000
_cell.length_b   1.000
_cell.length_c   1.000
_cell.angle_alpha   90.00
_cell.angle_beta   90.00
_cell.angle_gamma   90.00
#
_symmetry.space_group_name_H-M   'P 1'
#
loop_
_entity.id
_entity.type
_entity.pdbx_description
1 polymer ?
#
loop_
_entity_poly.entity_id
_entity_poly.type
_entity_poly.pdbx_seq_one_letter_code
_entity_poly.pdbx_strand_id
1 'polypeptide(L)'
;LLAYSLEITDVDPLEYDLLFERFLNPERITLPDIDIDFCGRRRDEILAYVTKKYGRENVCQIITFGTMAARQAVRDVGRALEVPLPEVDKIAKMIPPFGLEATIGGALKNIPQLKELRDKDAKIAHLLSVAQKLEGQIRHPSIHAAGIVITPKPLVEFMPLYQSVKGEITTQFPMQDIETIGLLKMDLLGLRNLTVIQDTIEIVERETGKKIDLKNIPLDDKETFEVKGEFRP
;
A
#
# COMPACT_ATOMS: atom_id res chain seq x y z
N LEU A 1 13.89 4.75 22.55
CA LEU A 1 15.12 4.15 23.12
C LEU A 1 15.05 2.62 23.17
N LEU A 2 14.03 2.02 23.81
CA LEU A 2 13.92 0.55 23.90
C LEU A 2 13.98 -0.16 22.53
N ALA A 3 13.25 0.34 21.53
CA ALA A 3 13.29 -0.21 20.17
C ALA A 3 14.70 -0.16 19.56
N TYR A 4 15.43 0.94 19.76
CA TYR A 4 16.82 1.10 19.32
C TYR A 4 17.76 0.13 20.07
N SER A 5 17.65 0.03 21.40
CA SER A 5 18.46 -0.89 22.21
C SER A 5 18.22 -2.37 21.91
N LEU A 6 17.05 -2.72 21.39
CA LEU A 6 16.69 -4.08 20.98
C LEU A 6 16.93 -4.36 19.49
N GLU A 7 17.57 -3.42 18.77
CA GLU A 7 17.83 -3.50 17.33
C GLU A 7 16.57 -3.64 16.47
N ILE A 8 15.44 -3.10 16.95
CA ILE A 8 14.20 -2.97 16.16
C ILE A 8 14.29 -1.76 15.23
N THR A 9 14.97 -0.69 15.66
CA THR A 9 15.21 0.53 14.87
C THR A 9 16.69 0.83 14.82
N ASP A 10 17.21 1.35 13.70
CA ASP A 10 18.63 1.66 13.53
C ASP A 10 19.02 3.12 13.87
N VAL A 11 18.06 4.00 14.19
CA VAL A 11 18.30 5.43 14.49
C VAL A 11 18.30 5.67 16.00
N ASP A 12 19.32 6.36 16.52
CA ASP A 12 19.40 6.75 17.93
C ASP A 12 18.38 7.85 18.25
N PRO A 13 17.34 7.57 19.07
CA PRO A 13 16.32 8.55 19.36
C PRO A 13 16.80 9.68 20.27
N LEU A 14 17.88 9.50 21.03
CA LEU A 14 18.41 10.54 21.92
C LEU A 14 19.24 11.57 21.15
N GLU A 15 19.96 11.14 20.11
CA GLU A 15 20.75 12.04 19.25
C GLU A 15 19.86 13.04 18.48
N TYR A 16 18.68 12.58 18.05
CA TYR A 16 17.75 13.35 17.21
C TYR A 16 16.52 13.87 17.96
N ASP A 17 16.54 13.88 19.30
CA ASP A 17 15.43 14.33 20.16
C ASP A 17 14.06 13.71 19.76
N LEU A 18 14.06 12.42 19.38
CA LEU A 18 12.85 11.71 18.96
C LEU A 18 12.02 11.31 20.18
N LEU A 19 10.82 11.89 20.28
CA LEU A 19 9.90 11.70 21.40
C LEU A 19 9.24 10.32 21.38
N PHE A 20 9.28 9.62 22.51
CA PHE A 20 8.65 8.31 22.69
C PHE A 20 7.12 8.40 22.70
N GLU A 21 6.57 9.49 23.24
CA GLU A 21 5.14 9.74 23.42
C GLU A 21 4.40 9.86 22.09
N ARG A 22 5.13 10.15 20.99
CA ARG A 22 4.58 10.11 19.64
C ARG A 22 4.30 8.68 19.17
N PHE A 23 5.09 7.72 19.62
CA PHE A 23 4.92 6.30 19.30
C PHE A 23 3.90 5.63 20.21
N LEU A 24 4.01 5.84 21.53
CA LEU A 24 3.06 5.32 22.51
C LEU A 24 2.68 6.42 23.49
N ASN A 25 1.46 6.94 23.35
CA ASN A 25 0.96 7.97 24.24
C ASN A 25 0.26 7.32 25.45
N PRO A 26 0.73 7.54 26.69
CA PRO A 26 0.11 6.97 27.89
C PRO A 26 -1.33 7.45 28.13
N GLU A 27 -1.71 8.62 27.59
CA GLU A 27 -3.08 9.15 27.68
C GLU A 27 -4.03 8.55 26.64
N ARG A 28 -3.51 7.85 25.62
CA ARG A 28 -4.28 7.20 24.56
C ARG A 28 -3.99 5.70 24.54
N ILE A 29 -4.91 4.91 25.09
CA ILE A 29 -4.83 3.44 25.09
C ILE A 29 -5.15 2.93 23.68
N THR A 30 -4.15 2.93 22.80
CA THR A 30 -4.18 2.26 21.49
C THR A 30 -3.02 1.30 21.40
N LEU A 31 -3.22 0.18 20.71
CA LEU A 31 -2.11 -0.73 20.41
C LEU A 31 -1.07 0.02 19.57
N PRO A 32 0.22 -0.05 19.94
CA PRO A 32 1.27 0.53 19.11
C PRO A 32 1.36 -0.22 17.79
N ASP A 33 1.57 0.53 16.72
CA ASP A 33 1.74 0.00 15.38
C ASP A 33 3.22 0.00 15.02
N ILE A 34 3.77 -1.18 14.72
CA ILE A 34 5.18 -1.33 14.31
C ILE A 34 5.20 -1.82 12.88
N ASP A 35 5.58 -0.92 12.00
CA ASP A 35 5.86 -1.20 10.60
C ASP A 35 7.32 -1.61 10.45
N ILE A 36 7.58 -2.72 9.77
CA ILE A 36 8.95 -3.19 9.54
C ILE A 36 9.22 -3.25 8.04
N ASP A 37 10.25 -2.51 7.64
CA ASP A 37 10.70 -2.42 6.26
C ASP A 37 11.79 -3.47 5.95
N PHE A 38 11.64 -4.12 4.80
CA PHE A 38 12.59 -5.12 4.31
C PHE A 38 12.94 -4.88 2.85
N CYS A 39 14.07 -5.45 2.42
CA CYS A 39 14.32 -5.67 1.00
C CYS A 39 13.17 -6.47 0.40
N GLY A 40 12.53 -5.92 -0.65
CA GLY A 40 11.33 -6.50 -1.23
C GLY A 40 11.50 -7.96 -1.69
N ARG A 41 12.71 -8.38 -2.08
CA ARG A 41 13.01 -9.76 -2.49
C ARG A 41 12.95 -10.77 -1.34
N ARG A 42 13.11 -10.32 -0.09
CA ARG A 42 13.19 -11.18 1.10
C ARG A 42 11.93 -11.14 1.96
N ARG A 43 10.94 -10.33 1.60
CA ARG A 43 9.67 -10.22 2.34
C ARG A 43 9.00 -11.59 2.54
N ASP A 44 8.98 -12.42 1.50
CA ASP A 44 8.32 -13.73 1.56
C ASP A 44 9.09 -14.70 2.48
N GLU A 45 10.41 -14.54 2.63
CA GLU A 45 11.21 -15.29 3.62
C GLU A 45 10.78 -14.94 5.05
N ILE A 46 10.55 -13.64 5.32
CA ILE A 46 10.09 -13.16 6.62
C ILE A 46 8.68 -13.67 6.92
N LEU A 47 7.77 -13.60 5.94
CA LEU A 47 6.42 -14.14 6.09
C LEU A 47 6.46 -15.65 6.39
N ALA A 48 7.31 -16.41 5.69
CA ALA A 48 7.49 -17.83 5.93
C ALA A 48 8.06 -18.10 7.35
N TYR A 49 9.01 -17.29 7.82
CA TYR A 49 9.54 -17.38 9.17
C TYR A 49 8.46 -17.13 10.24
N VAL A 50 7.68 -16.06 10.10
CA VAL A 50 6.59 -15.71 11.03
C VAL A 50 5.55 -16.83 11.06
N THR A 51 5.15 -17.32 9.88
CA THR A 51 4.19 -18.44 9.74
C THR A 51 4.71 -19.71 10.42
N LYS A 52 5.99 -20.04 10.24
CA LYS A 52 6.61 -21.20 10.89
C LYS A 52 6.69 -21.03 12.41
N LYS A 53 6.98 -19.82 12.88
CA LYS A 53 7.18 -19.51 14.30
C LYS A 53 5.87 -19.56 15.10
N TYR A 54 4.79 -19.02 14.54
CA TYR A 54 3.51 -18.87 15.26
C TYR A 54 2.45 -19.91 14.86
N GLY A 55 2.68 -20.69 13.81
CA GLY A 55 1.75 -21.70 13.30
C GLY A 55 1.01 -21.22 12.06
N ARG A 56 0.79 -22.12 11.10
CA ARG A 56 0.15 -21.80 9.82
C ARG A 56 -1.31 -21.37 9.98
N GLU A 57 -1.98 -21.94 10.97
CA GLU A 57 -3.36 -21.63 11.33
C GLU A 57 -3.53 -20.32 12.11
N ASN A 58 -2.42 -19.71 12.57
CA ASN A 58 -2.41 -18.52 13.42
C ASN A 58 -1.94 -17.24 12.70
N VAL A 59 -1.45 -17.37 11.46
CA VAL A 59 -0.87 -16.26 10.68
C VAL A 59 -1.51 -16.22 9.30
N CYS A 60 -2.03 -15.05 8.91
CA CYS A 60 -2.47 -14.82 7.53
C CYS A 60 -2.29 -13.35 7.14
N GLN A 61 -2.39 -13.07 5.84
CA GLN A 61 -2.37 -11.71 5.34
C GLN A 61 -3.75 -11.05 5.49
N ILE A 62 -3.76 -9.74 5.67
CA ILE A 62 -4.99 -8.94 5.71
C ILE A 62 -5.56 -8.82 4.30
N ILE A 63 -6.87 -8.91 4.15
CA ILE A 63 -7.56 -8.63 2.88
C ILE A 63 -7.66 -7.13 2.65
N THR A 64 -7.59 -6.73 1.39
CA THR A 64 -7.97 -5.39 0.94
C THR A 64 -8.96 -5.51 -0.20
N PHE A 65 -9.69 -4.44 -0.48
CA PHE A 65 -10.70 -4.44 -1.52
C PHE A 65 -10.34 -3.43 -2.60
N GLY A 66 -10.19 -3.92 -3.83
CA GLY A 66 -10.08 -3.04 -4.98
C GLY A 66 -11.43 -2.38 -5.24
N THR A 67 -11.49 -1.05 -5.15
CA THR A 67 -12.70 -0.27 -5.46
C THR A 67 -12.74 0.18 -6.91
N MET A 68 -13.94 0.50 -7.41
CA MET A 68 -14.12 1.04 -8.76
C MET A 68 -13.75 2.52 -8.79
N ALA A 69 -12.49 2.84 -9.12
CA ALA A 69 -12.11 4.20 -9.48
C ALA A 69 -12.88 4.68 -10.72
N ALA A 70 -13.08 6.00 -10.87
CA ALA A 70 -13.87 6.63 -11.94
C ALA A 70 -13.64 6.02 -13.33
N ARG A 71 -12.38 5.93 -13.76
CA ARG A 71 -11.99 5.35 -15.05
C ARG A 71 -12.43 3.90 -15.20
N GLN A 72 -12.29 3.11 -14.13
CA GLN A 72 -12.65 1.70 -14.12
C GLN A 72 -14.18 1.52 -14.12
N ALA A 73 -14.90 2.35 -13.37
CA ALA A 73 -16.36 2.37 -13.38
C ALA A 73 -16.90 2.67 -14.79
N VAL A 74 -16.36 3.68 -15.47
CA VAL A 74 -16.70 4.00 -16.87
C VAL A 74 -16.42 2.82 -17.81
N ARG A 75 -15.27 2.15 -17.66
CA ARG A 75 -14.90 1.01 -18.50
C ARG A 75 -15.83 -0.19 -18.31
N ASP A 76 -16.12 -0.55 -17.07
CA ASP A 76 -16.94 -1.73 -16.76
C ASP A 76 -18.41 -1.50 -17.11
N VAL A 77 -18.96 -0.31 -16.84
CA VAL A 77 -20.32 0.06 -17.28
C VAL A 77 -20.41 0.15 -18.79
N GLY A 78 -19.42 0.74 -19.46
CA GLY A 78 -19.40 0.82 -20.91
C GLY A 78 -19.41 -0.54 -21.60
N ARG A 79 -18.70 -1.52 -21.02
CA ARG A 79 -18.76 -2.91 -21.49
C ARG A 79 -20.15 -3.52 -21.29
N ALA A 80 -20.77 -3.31 -20.13
CA ALA A 80 -22.09 -3.85 -19.81
C ALA A 80 -23.22 -3.24 -20.67
N LEU A 81 -23.08 -1.96 -21.05
CA LEU A 81 -24.01 -1.24 -21.92
C LEU A 81 -23.70 -1.38 -23.42
N GLU A 82 -22.74 -2.23 -23.79
CA GLU A 82 -22.31 -2.45 -25.17
C GLU A 82 -21.99 -1.13 -25.90
N VAL A 83 -21.31 -0.22 -25.21
CA VAL A 83 -20.70 0.96 -25.83
C VAL A 83 -19.38 0.51 -26.49
N PRO A 84 -19.08 0.92 -27.74
CA PRO A 84 -17.83 0.58 -28.39
C PRO A 84 -16.61 0.87 -27.51
N LEU A 85 -15.75 -0.12 -27.29
CA LEU A 85 -14.60 0.00 -26.39
C LEU A 85 -13.67 1.20 -26.71
N PRO A 86 -13.42 1.57 -27.99
CA PRO A 86 -12.63 2.76 -28.30
C PRO A 86 -13.25 4.06 -27.76
N GLU A 87 -14.57 4.15 -27.76
CA GLU A 87 -15.32 5.29 -27.25
C GLU A 87 -15.27 5.33 -25.71
N VAL A 88 -15.47 4.17 -25.06
CA VAL A 88 -15.34 4.03 -23.61
C VAL A 88 -13.93 4.41 -23.13
N ASP A 89 -12.89 3.96 -23.84
CA ASP A 89 -11.50 4.28 -23.50
C ASP A 89 -11.20 5.76 -23.66
N LYS A 90 -11.75 6.40 -24.71
CA LYS A 90 -11.66 7.85 -24.93
C LYS A 90 -12.28 8.62 -23.76
N ILE A 91 -13.49 8.26 -23.33
CA ILE A 91 -14.17 8.89 -22.19
C ILE A 91 -13.40 8.67 -20.90
N ALA A 92 -12.95 7.44 -20.62
CA ALA A 92 -12.21 7.13 -19.41
C ALA A 92 -10.87 7.89 -19.33
N LYS A 93 -10.18 8.10 -20.46
CA LYS A 93 -8.92 8.87 -20.49
C LYS A 93 -9.10 10.36 -20.21
N MET A 94 -10.30 10.91 -20.44
CA MET A 94 -10.60 12.31 -20.11
C MET A 94 -10.63 12.57 -18.61
N ILE A 95 -10.95 11.56 -17.80
CA ILE A 95 -10.96 11.68 -16.33
C ILE A 95 -9.51 11.56 -15.84
N PRO A 96 -8.90 12.54 -15.16
CA PRO A 96 -7.55 12.43 -14.59
C PRO A 96 -7.45 11.31 -13.55
N PRO A 97 -6.26 10.72 -13.32
CA PRO A 97 -6.11 9.65 -12.33
C PRO A 97 -6.07 10.17 -10.88
N PHE A 98 -5.74 11.44 -10.68
CA PHE A 98 -5.58 12.08 -9.36
C PHE A 98 -6.13 13.52 -9.40
N GLY A 99 -6.39 14.08 -8.23
CA GLY A 99 -6.91 15.45 -8.09
C GLY A 99 -8.43 15.52 -7.91
N LEU A 100 -8.97 16.74 -7.92
CA LEU A 100 -10.40 16.98 -7.73
C LEU A 100 -11.23 16.40 -8.88
N GLU A 101 -10.63 16.28 -10.05
CA GLU A 101 -11.20 15.73 -11.27
C GLU A 101 -11.14 14.21 -11.35
N ALA A 102 -10.53 13.53 -10.36
CA ALA A 102 -10.37 12.07 -10.39
C ALA A 102 -11.69 11.30 -10.21
N THR A 103 -12.75 11.98 -9.79
CA THR A 103 -14.11 11.43 -9.71
C THR A 103 -14.92 11.77 -10.96
N ILE A 104 -15.90 10.95 -11.32
CA ILE A 104 -16.81 11.23 -12.46
C ILE A 104 -17.53 12.57 -12.24
N GLY A 105 -17.98 12.83 -11.01
CA GLY A 105 -18.63 14.10 -10.66
C GLY A 105 -17.69 15.31 -10.79
N GLY A 106 -16.45 15.17 -10.31
CA GLY A 106 -15.42 16.20 -10.44
C GLY A 106 -15.05 16.49 -11.89
N ALA A 107 -14.82 15.43 -12.68
CA ALA A 107 -14.53 15.55 -14.11
C ALA A 107 -15.67 16.23 -14.87
N LEU A 108 -16.93 15.91 -14.58
CA LEU A 108 -18.09 16.55 -15.22
C LEU A 108 -18.24 18.04 -14.87
N LYS A 109 -17.74 18.45 -13.70
CA LYS A 109 -17.76 19.86 -13.27
C LYS A 109 -16.63 20.67 -13.92
N ASN A 110 -15.44 20.09 -14.02
CA ASN A 110 -14.22 20.82 -14.33
C ASN A 110 -13.67 20.56 -15.75
N ILE A 111 -14.20 19.57 -16.49
CA ILE A 111 -13.76 19.23 -17.85
C ILE A 111 -14.89 19.50 -18.84
N PRO A 112 -14.89 20.67 -19.51
CA PRO A 112 -15.96 21.07 -20.43
C PRO A 112 -16.22 20.06 -21.55
N GLN A 113 -15.16 19.45 -22.09
CA GLN A 113 -15.26 18.45 -23.16
C GLN A 113 -16.07 17.20 -22.73
N LEU A 114 -15.88 16.73 -21.49
CA LEU A 114 -16.62 15.59 -20.97
C LEU A 114 -18.09 15.93 -20.73
N LYS A 115 -18.35 17.16 -20.25
CA LYS A 115 -19.71 17.68 -20.07
C LYS A 115 -20.44 17.82 -21.41
N GLU A 116 -19.79 18.36 -22.43
CA GLU A 116 -20.37 18.45 -23.77
C GLU A 116 -20.73 17.09 -24.36
N LEU A 117 -19.87 16.08 -24.19
CA LEU A 117 -20.17 14.72 -24.66
C LEU A 117 -21.38 14.13 -23.94
N ARG A 118 -21.47 14.33 -22.63
CA ARG A 118 -22.64 13.94 -21.83
C ARG A 118 -23.90 14.65 -22.33
N ASP A 119 -23.83 15.94 -22.63
CA ASP A 119 -25.01 16.74 -23.00
C ASP A 119 -25.46 16.49 -24.44
N LYS A 120 -24.55 16.07 -25.34
CA LYS A 120 -24.83 15.81 -26.76
C LYS A 120 -25.30 14.37 -27.04
N ASP A 121 -24.86 13.39 -26.24
CA ASP A 121 -25.13 11.97 -26.49
C ASP A 121 -25.84 11.32 -25.29
N ALA A 122 -27.10 10.91 -25.51
CA ALA A 122 -27.93 10.27 -24.48
C ALA A 122 -27.35 8.92 -24.00
N LYS A 123 -26.64 8.17 -24.86
CA LYS A 123 -25.99 6.91 -24.50
C LYS A 123 -24.82 7.18 -23.56
N ILE A 124 -24.01 8.20 -23.85
CA ILE A 124 -22.91 8.62 -22.97
C ILE A 124 -23.45 9.18 -21.64
N ALA A 125 -24.53 9.96 -21.69
CA ALA A 125 -25.18 10.46 -20.48
C ALA A 125 -25.64 9.32 -19.56
N HIS A 126 -26.27 8.29 -20.14
CA HIS A 126 -26.70 7.12 -19.40
C HIS A 126 -25.51 6.34 -18.83
N LEU A 127 -24.47 6.10 -19.62
CA LEU A 127 -23.24 5.46 -19.18
C LEU A 127 -22.62 6.17 -17.97
N LEU A 128 -22.43 7.49 -18.06
CA LEU A 128 -21.80 8.26 -16.98
C LEU A 128 -22.67 8.30 -15.73
N SER A 129 -24.00 8.37 -15.87
CA SER A 129 -24.92 8.33 -14.74
C SER A 129 -24.86 7.00 -13.99
N VAL A 130 -24.80 5.87 -14.70
CA VAL A 130 -24.68 4.56 -14.08
C VAL A 130 -23.28 4.38 -13.47
N ALA A 131 -22.22 4.76 -14.19
CA ALA A 131 -20.85 4.69 -13.71
C ALA A 131 -20.64 5.52 -12.43
N GLN A 132 -21.26 6.70 -12.33
CA GLN A 132 -21.18 7.54 -11.14
C GLN A 132 -21.83 6.87 -9.91
N LYS A 133 -22.85 6.03 -10.09
CA LYS A 133 -23.46 5.27 -8.97
C LYS A 133 -22.58 4.10 -8.51
N LEU A 134 -21.75 3.56 -9.41
CA LEU A 134 -20.85 2.44 -9.12
C LEU A 134 -19.45 2.87 -8.70
N GLU A 135 -19.10 4.15 -8.92
CA GLU A 135 -17.85 4.74 -8.44
C GLU A 135 -17.69 4.53 -6.92
N GLY A 136 -16.51 4.09 -6.51
CA GLY A 136 -16.17 3.83 -5.11
C GLY A 136 -16.68 2.49 -4.55
N GLN A 137 -17.52 1.76 -5.29
CA GLN A 137 -18.00 0.44 -4.85
C GLN A 137 -16.87 -0.60 -4.86
N ILE A 138 -16.97 -1.61 -3.99
CA ILE A 138 -16.04 -2.74 -3.94
C ILE A 138 -16.21 -3.58 -5.21
N ARG A 139 -15.08 -3.88 -5.88
CA ARG A 139 -15.06 -4.64 -7.13
C ARG A 139 -14.56 -6.07 -6.95
N HIS A 140 -13.49 -6.25 -6.19
CA HIS A 140 -12.89 -7.57 -5.97
C HIS A 140 -12.04 -7.60 -4.70
N PRO A 141 -11.92 -8.77 -4.05
CA PRO A 141 -10.95 -8.98 -2.98
C PRO A 141 -9.53 -8.99 -3.53
N SER A 142 -8.59 -8.52 -2.72
CA SER A 142 -7.16 -8.52 -2.97
C SER A 142 -6.41 -8.71 -1.64
N ILE A 143 -5.11 -8.93 -1.71
CA ILE A 143 -4.26 -9.14 -0.53
C ILE A 143 -3.58 -7.82 -0.16
N HIS A 144 -3.54 -7.47 1.13
CA HIS A 144 -2.80 -6.32 1.61
C HIS A 144 -1.30 -6.51 1.33
N ALA A 145 -0.65 -5.48 0.80
CA ALA A 145 0.73 -5.55 0.36
C ALA A 145 1.71 -5.77 1.54
N ALA A 146 1.36 -5.32 2.75
CA ALA A 146 2.24 -5.43 3.92
C ALA A 146 1.61 -6.20 5.09
N GLY A 147 0.30 -6.14 5.21
CA GLY A 147 -0.38 -6.39 6.47
C GLY A 147 -0.59 -7.87 6.74
N ILE A 148 -0.17 -8.29 7.92
CA ILE A 148 -0.40 -9.63 8.46
C ILE A 148 -1.07 -9.54 9.82
N VAL A 149 -1.80 -10.59 10.17
CA VAL A 149 -2.39 -10.78 11.50
C VAL A 149 -1.75 -12.00 12.14
N ILE A 150 -1.45 -11.89 13.43
CA ILE A 150 -0.94 -12.99 14.25
C ILE A 150 -1.86 -13.17 15.44
N THR A 151 -2.39 -14.39 15.62
CA THR A 151 -3.31 -14.73 16.72
C THR A 151 -2.71 -15.78 17.65
N PRO A 152 -3.08 -15.80 18.95
CA PRO A 152 -2.59 -16.80 19.91
C PRO A 152 -3.22 -18.19 19.74
N LYS A 153 -4.32 -18.28 18.98
CA LYS A 153 -5.07 -19.49 18.63
C LYS A 153 -5.42 -19.46 17.13
N PRO A 154 -5.98 -20.54 16.54
CA PRO A 154 -6.35 -20.54 15.14
C PRO A 154 -7.20 -19.33 14.74
N LEU A 155 -6.86 -18.69 13.62
CA LEU A 155 -7.50 -17.46 13.13
C LEU A 155 -9.04 -17.58 13.04
N VAL A 156 -9.53 -18.77 12.70
CA VAL A 156 -10.96 -19.09 12.58
C VAL A 156 -11.73 -18.97 13.89
N GLU A 157 -11.06 -18.98 15.04
CA GLU A 157 -11.71 -18.70 16.34
C GLU A 157 -12.03 -17.21 16.52
N PHE A 158 -11.38 -16.32 15.77
CA PHE A 158 -11.53 -14.87 15.90
C PHE A 158 -12.23 -14.21 14.71
N MET A 159 -12.02 -14.73 13.49
CA MET A 159 -12.56 -14.12 12.28
C MET A 159 -12.78 -15.14 11.15
N PRO A 160 -13.69 -14.83 10.19
CA PRO A 160 -13.78 -15.59 8.96
C PRO A 160 -12.58 -15.31 8.04
N LEU A 161 -12.20 -16.33 7.26
CA LEU A 161 -11.09 -16.29 6.31
C LEU A 161 -11.58 -16.39 4.87
N TYR A 162 -10.85 -15.76 3.96
CA TYR A 162 -11.08 -15.86 2.52
C TYR A 162 -9.95 -16.69 1.90
N GLN A 163 -10.31 -17.59 1.00
CA GLN A 163 -9.33 -18.32 0.19
C GLN A 163 -9.47 -17.91 -1.27
N SER A 164 -8.38 -17.38 -1.85
CA SER A 164 -8.34 -17.03 -3.27
C SER A 164 -8.37 -18.29 -4.15
N VAL A 165 -8.68 -18.12 -5.44
CA VAL A 165 -8.59 -19.22 -6.43
C VAL A 165 -7.19 -19.81 -6.56
N LYS A 166 -6.15 -19.08 -6.13
CA LYS A 166 -4.75 -19.55 -6.10
C LYS A 166 -4.40 -20.26 -4.79
N GLY A 167 -5.33 -20.33 -3.84
CA GLY A 167 -5.15 -20.96 -2.54
C GLY A 167 -4.55 -20.06 -1.46
N GLU A 168 -4.37 -18.77 -1.72
CA GLU A 168 -3.89 -17.79 -0.73
C GLU A 168 -4.98 -17.57 0.31
N ILE A 169 -4.61 -17.56 1.60
CA ILE A 169 -5.53 -17.35 2.71
C ILE A 169 -5.35 -15.94 3.25
N THR A 170 -6.44 -15.19 3.31
CA THR A 170 -6.48 -13.87 3.95
C THR A 170 -7.59 -13.81 5.00
N THR A 171 -7.56 -12.76 5.81
CA THR A 171 -8.74 -12.34 6.57
C THR A 171 -9.93 -12.09 5.63
N GLN A 172 -11.17 -12.09 6.13
CA GLN A 172 -12.29 -11.45 5.41
C GLN A 172 -12.53 -10.01 5.85
N PHE A 173 -12.02 -9.65 7.02
CA PHE A 173 -12.10 -8.30 7.56
C PHE A 173 -10.93 -7.44 7.06
N PRO A 174 -11.20 -6.24 6.52
CA PRO A 174 -10.15 -5.28 6.19
C PRO A 174 -9.44 -4.78 7.46
N MET A 175 -8.31 -4.12 7.26
CA MET A 175 -7.40 -3.66 8.30
C MET A 175 -8.09 -2.94 9.49
N GLN A 176 -8.99 -2.00 9.21
CA GLN A 176 -9.69 -1.23 10.25
C GLN A 176 -10.57 -2.12 11.14
N ASP A 177 -11.17 -3.16 10.57
CA ASP A 177 -12.04 -4.08 11.30
C ASP A 177 -11.20 -5.02 12.17
N ILE A 178 -10.02 -5.44 11.69
CA ILE A 178 -9.04 -6.22 12.46
C ILE A 178 -8.59 -5.46 13.71
N GLU A 179 -8.27 -4.17 13.56
CA GLU A 179 -7.92 -3.31 14.69
C GLU A 179 -9.07 -3.17 15.69
N THR A 180 -10.30 -3.04 15.18
CA THR A 180 -11.50 -2.87 16.00
C THR A 180 -11.78 -4.10 16.87
N ILE A 181 -11.50 -5.31 16.36
CA ILE A 181 -11.62 -6.55 17.14
C ILE A 181 -10.41 -6.85 18.03
N GLY A 182 -9.45 -5.91 18.12
CA GLY A 182 -8.34 -5.94 19.07
C GLY A 182 -7.25 -6.95 18.74
N LEU A 183 -7.14 -7.36 17.47
CA LEU A 183 -6.09 -8.28 17.05
C LEU A 183 -4.82 -7.55 16.67
N LEU A 184 -3.69 -8.20 16.96
CA LEU A 184 -2.38 -7.69 16.59
C LEU A 184 -2.20 -7.75 15.07
N LYS A 185 -2.05 -6.57 14.47
CA LYS A 185 -1.55 -6.44 13.10
C LYS A 185 -0.05 -6.12 13.11
N MET A 186 0.63 -6.53 12.07
CA MET A 186 1.99 -6.09 11.75
C MET A 186 2.08 -5.83 10.26
N ASP A 187 2.77 -4.77 9.86
CA ASP A 187 3.04 -4.50 8.45
C ASP A 187 4.47 -4.92 8.09
N LEU A 188 4.59 -5.86 7.15
CA LEU A 188 5.85 -6.31 6.55
C LEU A 188 6.00 -5.67 5.16
N LEU A 189 6.67 -4.52 5.11
CA LEU A 189 6.80 -3.73 3.90
C LEU A 189 8.01 -4.18 3.08
N GLY A 190 7.78 -4.53 1.81
CA GLY A 190 8.86 -4.79 0.86
C GLY A 190 9.23 -3.52 0.12
N LEU A 191 10.27 -2.80 0.55
CA LEU A 191 10.63 -1.54 -0.07
C LEU A 191 11.63 -1.70 -1.22
N ARG A 192 11.35 -1.04 -2.34
CA ARG A 192 12.21 -1.06 -3.54
C ARG A 192 13.53 -0.32 -3.31
N ASN A 193 13.54 0.75 -2.54
CA ASN A 193 14.77 1.50 -2.22
C ASN A 193 15.77 0.61 -1.46
N LEU A 194 15.33 -0.20 -0.50
CA LEU A 194 16.17 -1.16 0.21
C LEU A 194 16.74 -2.23 -0.73
N THR A 195 15.94 -2.69 -1.71
CA THR A 195 16.44 -3.58 -2.76
C THR A 195 17.54 -2.90 -3.59
N VAL A 196 17.35 -1.64 -4.00
CA VAL A 196 18.35 -0.88 -4.78
C VAL A 196 19.64 -0.66 -3.98
N ILE A 197 19.53 -0.32 -2.69
CA ILE A 197 20.68 -0.17 -1.80
C ILE A 197 21.44 -1.49 -1.69
N GLN A 198 20.72 -2.60 -1.48
CA GLN A 198 21.31 -3.93 -1.41
C GLN A 198 22.06 -4.29 -2.71
N ASP A 199 21.43 -4.09 -3.88
CA ASP A 199 22.06 -4.32 -5.19
C ASP A 199 23.31 -3.46 -5.38
N THR A 200 23.26 -2.21 -4.92
CA THR A 200 24.38 -1.27 -5.04
C THR A 200 25.57 -1.75 -4.20
N ILE A 201 25.34 -2.17 -2.96
CA ILE A 201 26.39 -2.69 -2.08
C ILE A 201 27.02 -3.96 -2.66
N GLU A 202 26.20 -4.90 -3.14
CA GLU A 202 26.68 -6.14 -3.75
C GLU A 202 27.54 -5.87 -4.98
N ILE A 203 27.17 -4.90 -5.82
CA ILE A 203 27.96 -4.48 -6.98
C ILE A 203 29.27 -3.84 -6.53
N VAL A 204 29.24 -2.90 -5.58
CA VAL A 204 30.47 -2.23 -5.10
C VAL A 204 31.44 -3.26 -4.51
N GLU A 205 30.95 -4.20 -3.72
CA GLU A 205 31.79 -5.28 -3.15
C GLU A 205 32.40 -6.13 -4.26
N ARG A 206 31.60 -6.53 -5.28
CA ARG A 206 32.09 -7.33 -6.40
C ARG A 206 33.15 -6.62 -7.24
N GLU A 207 32.96 -5.34 -7.53
CA GLU A 207 33.85 -4.59 -8.43
C GLU A 207 35.10 -4.05 -7.72
N THR A 208 35.01 -3.76 -6.41
CA THR A 208 36.09 -3.08 -5.67
C THR A 208 36.70 -3.90 -4.53
N GLY A 209 36.06 -5.00 -4.14
CA GLY A 209 36.41 -5.79 -2.95
C GLY A 209 36.10 -5.11 -1.62
N LYS A 210 35.53 -3.89 -1.64
CA LYS A 210 35.19 -3.14 -0.42
C LYS A 210 33.81 -3.51 0.08
N LYS A 211 33.72 -3.93 1.34
CA LYS A 211 32.46 -4.11 2.04
C LYS A 211 31.99 -2.78 2.63
N ILE A 212 30.78 -2.36 2.25
CA ILE A 212 30.13 -1.18 2.83
C ILE A 212 29.31 -1.62 4.04
N ASP A 213 29.54 -0.98 5.17
CA ASP A 213 28.71 -1.13 6.37
C ASP A 213 27.74 0.04 6.47
N LEU A 214 26.45 -0.22 6.21
CA LEU A 214 25.39 0.78 6.27
C LEU A 214 25.22 1.41 7.66
N LYS A 215 25.53 0.68 8.73
CA LYS A 215 25.33 1.16 10.11
C LYS A 215 26.35 2.22 10.52
N ASN A 216 27.49 2.25 9.83
CA ASN A 216 28.65 3.06 10.20
C ASN A 216 28.99 4.11 9.13
N ILE A 217 28.03 4.51 8.29
CA ILE A 217 28.23 5.55 7.28
C ILE A 217 28.30 6.93 7.96
N PRO A 218 29.34 7.75 7.70
CA PRO A 218 29.41 9.13 8.18
C PRO A 218 28.23 9.97 7.65
N LEU A 219 27.59 10.73 8.53
CA LEU A 219 26.41 11.54 8.17
C LEU A 219 26.77 12.94 7.65
N ASP A 220 28.04 13.31 7.67
CA ASP A 220 28.59 14.63 7.34
C ASP A 220 29.45 14.64 6.06
N ASP A 221 29.31 13.62 5.21
CA ASP A 221 30.07 13.50 3.95
C ASP A 221 29.75 14.63 2.96
N LYS A 222 30.78 15.44 2.64
CA LYS A 222 30.64 16.64 1.82
C LYS A 222 30.21 16.34 0.38
N GLU A 223 30.81 15.32 -0.23
CA GLU A 223 30.50 14.95 -1.63
C GLU A 223 29.02 14.55 -1.76
N THR A 224 28.47 13.84 -0.77
CA THR A 224 27.05 13.50 -0.70
C THR A 224 26.14 14.75 -0.64
N PHE A 225 26.54 15.80 0.09
CA PHE A 225 25.77 17.06 0.14
C PHE A 225 25.88 17.88 -1.15
N GLU A 226 27.02 17.85 -1.83
CA GLU A 226 27.22 18.55 -3.10
C GLU A 226 26.31 17.98 -4.20
N VAL A 227 26.21 16.64 -4.30
CA VAL A 227 25.29 15.98 -5.24
C VAL A 227 23.82 16.39 -5.01
N LYS A 228 23.39 16.52 -3.74
CA LYS A 228 22.04 16.99 -3.40
C LYS A 228 21.82 18.47 -3.75
N GLY A 229 22.87 19.29 -3.75
CA GLY A 229 22.81 20.70 -4.12
C GLY A 229 22.58 20.92 -5.61
N GLU A 230 23.14 20.05 -6.46
CA GLU A 230 23.00 20.09 -7.91
C GLU A 230 21.67 19.52 -8.41
N PHE A 231 21.12 18.51 -7.71
CA PHE A 231 19.77 17.99 -7.97
C PHE A 231 18.69 18.82 -7.25
N ARG A 232 18.39 20.02 -7.75
CA ARG A 232 17.12 20.69 -7.49
C ARG A 232 16.13 20.43 -8.66
N PRO A 233 14.90 19.96 -8.40
CA PRO A 233 13.88 19.81 -9.44
C PRO A 233 13.48 21.15 -10.07
#